data_AF-A0A444R3W7-F1
#
_entry.id   AF-A0A444R3W7-F1
#
_cell.length_a   1.000
_cell.length_b   1.000
_cell.length_c   1.000
_cell.angle_alpha   90.00
_cell.angle_beta   90.00
_cell.angle_gamma   90.00
#
_symmetry.space_group_name_H-M   'P 1'
#
loop_
_entity.id
_entity.type
_entity.pdbx_description
1 polymer ?
#
loop_
_entity_poly.entity_id
_entity_poly.type
_entity_poly.pdbx_seq_one_letter_code
_entity_poly.pdbx_strand_id
1 'polypeptide(L)'
;MGLMASFERGMERFLVPVAIKLNSQKHVAAVRDGFVFTFPIIMASSLIILINFAILSPDGFIAGLLHLNSIFPNLEKAQAIFTPVMNGSVNIMSIMIAFLVARNVAISYEQDDLLCGLTAIGAFFIVYTPYQMIDGQAFLTTKYLGAPGL
;
A
#
# COMPACT_ATOMS: atom_id res chain seq x y z
N MET A 1 37.04 -10.72 27.21
CA MET A 1 35.59 -10.70 26.87
C MET A 1 35.33 -9.37 26.20
N GLY A 2 35.58 -9.34 24.90
CA GLY A 2 36.19 -8.19 24.23
C GLY A 2 35.24 -7.52 23.27
N LEU A 3 35.37 -6.20 23.21
CA LEU A 3 34.99 -5.28 22.12
C LEU A 3 33.59 -5.41 21.52
N MET A 4 33.19 -6.55 20.95
CA MET A 4 31.83 -6.86 20.50
C MET A 4 30.78 -6.63 21.58
N ALA A 5 30.98 -7.20 22.78
CA ALA A 5 30.02 -7.04 23.88
C ALA A 5 29.97 -5.61 24.46
N SER A 6 31.04 -4.82 24.30
CA SER A 6 31.04 -3.40 24.69
C SER A 6 30.40 -2.52 23.60
N PHE A 7 30.61 -2.87 22.33
CA PHE A 7 29.97 -2.22 21.19
C PHE A 7 28.45 -2.48 21.18
N GLU A 8 28.03 -3.73 21.40
CA GLU A 8 26.64 -4.13 21.54
C GLU A 8 25.96 -3.35 22.67
N ARG A 9 26.55 -3.30 23.87
CA ARG A 9 26.01 -2.51 24.99
C ARG A 9 25.98 -1.00 24.71
N GLY A 10 26.98 -0.46 24.01
CA GLY A 10 27.00 0.94 23.60
C GLY A 10 25.89 1.27 22.61
N MET A 11 25.69 0.38 21.64
CA MET A 11 24.66 0.49 20.62
C MET A 11 23.26 0.29 21.21
N GLU A 12 23.05 -0.69 22.08
CA GLU A 12 21.79 -0.92 22.79
C GLU A 12 21.41 0.30 23.64
N ARG A 13 22.37 0.85 24.40
CA ARG A 13 22.14 2.01 25.26
C ARG A 13 21.77 3.29 24.49
N PHE A 14 22.11 3.37 23.20
CA PHE A 14 21.77 4.52 22.35
C PHE A 14 20.55 4.26 21.45
N LEU A 15 20.52 3.11 20.76
CA LEU A 15 19.45 2.78 19.80
C LEU A 15 18.14 2.42 20.49
N VAL A 16 18.17 1.69 21.61
CA VAL A 16 16.94 1.29 22.31
C VAL A 16 16.12 2.51 22.77
N PRO A 17 16.68 3.52 23.48
CA PRO A 17 15.88 4.67 23.89
C PRO A 17 15.41 5.53 22.71
N VAL A 18 16.17 5.60 21.62
CA VAL A 18 15.75 6.29 20.39
C VAL A 18 14.58 5.55 19.73
N ALA A 19 14.67 4.22 19.61
CA ALA A 19 13.60 3.39 19.08
C ALA A 19 12.32 3.49 19.92
N ILE A 20 12.45 3.47 21.26
CA ILE A 20 11.31 3.66 22.17
C ILE A 20 10.68 5.03 21.94
N LYS A 21 11.47 6.10 21.86
CA LYS A 21 10.95 7.45 21.59
C LYS A 21 10.19 7.52 20.25
N LEU A 22 10.76 7.00 19.17
CA LEU A 22 10.12 6.95 17.86
C LEU A 22 8.83 6.13 17.88
N ASN A 23 8.84 4.96 18.52
CA ASN A 23 7.67 4.09 18.63
C ASN A 23 6.55 4.72 19.47
N SER A 24 6.92 5.50 20.50
CA SER A 24 5.98 6.19 21.39
C SER A 24 5.33 7.44 20.79
N GLN A 25 5.82 7.95 19.65
CA GLN A 25 5.20 9.09 18.98
C GLN A 25 3.85 8.72 18.38
N LYS A 26 2.79 9.39 18.83
CA LYS A 26 1.40 9.12 18.41
C LYS A 26 1.22 9.09 16.89
N HIS A 27 1.85 10.01 16.17
CA HIS A 27 1.79 10.08 14.71
C HIS A 27 2.50 8.91 14.03
N VAL A 28 3.69 8.54 14.50
CA VAL A 28 4.47 7.41 13.95
C VAL A 28 3.75 6.09 14.22
N ALA A 29 3.22 5.93 15.45
CA ALA A 29 2.40 4.80 15.82
C ALA A 29 1.15 4.70 14.94
N ALA A 30 0.44 5.82 14.70
CA ALA A 30 -0.75 5.84 13.87
C ALA A 30 -0.47 5.45 12.40
N VAL A 31 0.67 5.90 11.84
CA VAL A 31 1.12 5.47 10.51
C VAL A 31 1.39 3.97 10.50
N ARG A 32 2.23 3.48 11.41
CA ARG A 32 2.56 2.05 11.54
C ARG A 32 1.28 1.21 11.64
N ASP A 33 0.40 1.56 12.55
CA ASP A 33 -0.83 0.81 12.83
C ASP A 33 -1.80 0.90 11.65
N GLY A 34 -1.80 2.02 10.92
CA GLY A 34 -2.57 2.18 9.68
C GLY A 34 -2.10 1.22 8.58
N PHE A 35 -0.79 1.08 8.40
CA PHE A 35 -0.22 0.10 7.48
C PHE A 35 -0.51 -1.34 7.94
N VAL A 36 -0.46 -1.64 9.24
CA VAL A 36 -0.78 -2.98 9.79
C VAL A 36 -2.14 -3.49 9.30
N PHE A 37 -3.16 -2.62 9.25
CA PHE A 37 -4.49 -3.00 8.74
C PHE A 37 -4.54 -3.30 7.24
N THR A 38 -3.65 -2.72 6.43
CA THR A 38 -3.63 -2.94 4.98
C THR A 38 -2.76 -4.11 4.54
N PHE A 39 -1.89 -4.65 5.42
CA PHE A 39 -1.03 -5.79 5.07
C PHE A 39 -1.77 -7.00 4.49
N PRO A 40 -2.88 -7.50 5.08
CA PRO A 40 -3.56 -8.67 4.52
C PRO A 40 -4.07 -8.44 3.09
N ILE A 41 -4.54 -7.23 2.81
CA ILE A 41 -5.05 -6.83 1.49
C ILE A 41 -3.91 -6.75 0.47
N ILE A 42 -2.79 -6.12 0.85
CA ILE A 42 -1.59 -6.01 0.01
C ILE A 42 -1.01 -7.41 -0.28
N MET A 43 -0.95 -8.28 0.73
CA MET A 43 -0.46 -9.65 0.60
C MET A 43 -1.35 -10.51 -0.30
N ALA A 44 -2.67 -10.37 -0.20
CA ALA A 44 -3.57 -11.05 -1.13
C ALA A 44 -3.39 -10.54 -2.56
N SER A 45 -3.27 -9.21 -2.73
CA SER A 45 -3.06 -8.59 -4.04
C SER A 45 -1.72 -8.98 -4.67
N SER A 46 -0.65 -9.10 -3.88
CA SER A 46 0.67 -9.48 -4.38
C SER A 46 0.71 -10.91 -4.97
N LEU A 47 -0.06 -11.85 -4.40
CA LEU A 47 -0.23 -13.18 -4.98
C LEU A 47 -0.95 -13.13 -6.33
N ILE A 48 -1.98 -12.28 -6.44
CA ILE A 48 -2.70 -12.08 -7.69
C ILE A 48 -1.81 -11.42 -8.75
N ILE A 49 -1.02 -10.42 -8.37
CA ILE A 49 -0.02 -9.78 -9.23
C ILE A 49 0.99 -10.82 -9.72
N LEU A 50 1.51 -11.66 -8.83
CA LEU A 50 2.43 -12.73 -9.21
C LEU A 50 1.81 -13.68 -10.24
N ILE A 51 0.58 -14.15 -10.00
CA ILE A 51 -0.14 -15.02 -10.95
C ILE A 51 -0.35 -14.30 -12.29
N ASN A 52 -0.76 -13.03 -12.26
CA ASN A 52 -1.05 -12.25 -13.45
C ASN A 52 0.19 -12.03 -14.33
N PHE A 53 1.31 -11.61 -13.72
CA PHE A 53 2.52 -11.24 -14.45
C PHE A 53 3.50 -12.39 -14.68
N ALA A 54 3.64 -13.33 -13.74
CA ALA A 54 4.61 -14.42 -13.87
C ALA A 54 4.04 -15.65 -14.62
N ILE A 55 2.73 -15.90 -14.50
CA ILE A 55 2.08 -17.11 -15.05
C ILE A 55 1.21 -16.80 -16.27
N LEU A 56 0.39 -15.76 -16.20
CA LEU A 56 -0.64 -15.47 -17.21
C LEU A 56 -0.21 -14.42 -18.25
N SER A 57 0.95 -13.79 -18.09
CA SER A 57 1.49 -12.87 -19.09
C SER A 57 2.04 -13.65 -20.28
N PRO A 58 1.79 -13.22 -21.53
CA PRO A 58 2.41 -13.82 -22.71
C PRO A 58 3.95 -13.85 -22.65
N ASP A 59 4.54 -12.84 -21.99
CA ASP A 59 5.99 -12.70 -21.71
C ASP A 59 6.38 -13.20 -20.30
N GLY A 60 5.45 -13.85 -19.59
CA GLY A 60 5.66 -14.33 -18.24
C GLY A 60 6.69 -15.47 -18.21
N PHE A 61 7.53 -15.49 -17.17
CA PHE A 61 8.59 -16.49 -16.99
C PHE A 61 8.06 -17.93 -17.11
N ILE A 62 6.92 -18.23 -16.48
CA ILE A 62 6.32 -19.57 -16.50
C ILE A 62 5.56 -19.82 -17.81
N ALA A 63 4.94 -18.79 -18.40
CA ALA A 63 4.26 -18.91 -19.68
C ALA A 63 5.22 -19.26 -20.82
N GLY A 64 6.40 -18.62 -20.83
CA GLY A 64 7.49 -18.88 -21.76
C GLY A 64 8.17 -20.23 -21.52
N LEU A 65 8.32 -20.67 -20.26
CA LEU A 65 8.95 -21.96 -19.94
C LEU A 65 8.07 -23.17 -20.29
N LEU A 66 6.75 -23.05 -20.15
CA LEU A 66 5.79 -24.14 -20.39
C LEU A 66 5.02 -24.02 -21.71
N HIS A 67 5.36 -23.04 -22.56
CA HIS A 67 4.64 -22.73 -23.81
C HIS A 67 3.12 -22.61 -23.60
N LEU A 68 2.68 -21.98 -22.50
CA LEU A 68 1.26 -21.88 -22.14
C LEU A 68 0.41 -21.17 -23.21
N ASN A 69 1.03 -20.31 -24.04
CA ASN A 69 0.38 -19.69 -25.20
C ASN A 69 -0.15 -20.71 -26.23
N SER A 70 0.45 -21.90 -26.31
CA SER A 70 -0.02 -22.98 -27.19
C SER A 70 -1.11 -23.86 -26.57
N ILE A 71 -1.28 -23.82 -25.23
CA ILE A 71 -2.23 -24.66 -24.48
C ILE A 71 -3.49 -23.85 -24.11
N PHE A 72 -3.33 -22.56 -23.79
CA PHE A 72 -4.40 -21.63 -23.45
C PHE A 72 -4.35 -20.39 -24.35
N PRO A 73 -5.09 -20.37 -25.48
CA PRO A 73 -5.04 -19.27 -26.44
C PRO A 73 -5.70 -17.96 -25.98
N ASN A 74 -6.05 -17.80 -24.69
CA ASN A 74 -6.75 -16.64 -24.12
C ASN A 74 -6.14 -16.16 -22.79
N LEU A 75 -4.80 -16.22 -22.65
CA LEU A 75 -4.09 -15.77 -21.44
C LEU A 75 -4.45 -14.33 -21.03
N GLU A 76 -4.62 -13.42 -22.00
CA GLU A 76 -5.04 -12.03 -21.75
C GLU A 76 -6.43 -11.92 -21.07
N LYS A 77 -7.39 -12.78 -21.46
CA LYS A 77 -8.72 -12.79 -20.82
C LYS A 77 -8.64 -13.29 -19.39
N ALA A 78 -7.73 -14.23 -19.11
CA ALA A 78 -7.49 -14.69 -17.75
C ALA A 78 -6.81 -13.62 -16.89
N GLN A 79 -5.92 -12.79 -17.46
CA GLN A 79 -5.38 -11.62 -16.76
C GLN A 79 -6.45 -10.59 -16.42
N ALA A 80 -7.41 -10.34 -17.33
CA ALA A 80 -8.48 -9.39 -17.11
C ALA A 80 -9.37 -9.74 -15.90
N ILE A 81 -9.56 -11.03 -15.60
CA ILE A 81 -10.33 -11.50 -14.43
C ILE A 81 -9.73 -11.02 -13.11
N PHE A 82 -8.41 -10.90 -13.04
CA PHE A 82 -7.68 -10.53 -11.83
C PHE A 82 -7.48 -9.02 -11.66
N THR A 83 -7.68 -8.24 -12.71
CA THR A 83 -7.50 -6.78 -12.71
C THR A 83 -8.40 -6.06 -11.69
N PRO A 84 -9.70 -6.42 -11.52
CA PRO A 84 -10.54 -5.81 -10.49
C PRO A 84 -10.01 -5.98 -9.06
N VAL A 85 -9.34 -7.10 -8.76
CA VAL A 85 -8.77 -7.36 -7.43
C VAL A 85 -7.66 -6.35 -7.14
N MET A 86 -6.80 -6.07 -8.12
CA MET A 86 -5.75 -5.05 -8.00
C MET A 86 -6.34 -3.65 -7.86
N ASN A 87 -7.40 -3.35 -8.62
CA ASN A 87 -8.11 -2.08 -8.57
C ASN A 87 -8.75 -1.81 -7.19
N GLY A 88 -9.27 -2.84 -6.53
CA GLY A 88 -9.84 -2.74 -5.18
C GLY A 88 -8.84 -2.84 -4.04
N SER A 89 -7.54 -2.96 -4.31
CA SER A 89 -6.50 -3.16 -3.29
C SER A 89 -5.35 -2.16 -3.46
N VAL A 90 -4.28 -2.57 -4.14
CA VAL A 90 -3.04 -1.79 -4.25
C VAL A 90 -3.21 -0.49 -5.03
N ASN A 91 -4.18 -0.41 -5.94
CA ASN A 91 -4.43 0.77 -6.77
C ASN A 91 -5.24 1.87 -6.06
N ILE A 92 -5.80 1.59 -4.88
CA ILE A 92 -6.51 2.57 -4.04
C ILE A 92 -5.90 2.68 -2.63
N MET A 93 -4.72 2.11 -2.45
CA MET A 93 -4.05 1.99 -1.15
C MET A 93 -3.76 3.34 -0.49
N SER A 94 -3.44 4.40 -1.25
CA SER A 94 -3.12 5.71 -0.67
C SER A 94 -4.33 6.31 0.05
N ILE A 95 -5.53 6.20 -0.54
CA ILE A 95 -6.78 6.65 0.08
C ILE A 95 -7.07 5.85 1.36
N MET A 96 -6.92 4.52 1.28
CA MET A 96 -7.18 3.64 2.44
C MET A 96 -6.27 3.98 3.61
N ILE A 97 -4.98 4.19 3.34
CA ILE A 97 -4.00 4.54 4.37
C ILE A 97 -4.24 5.95 4.90
N ALA A 98 -4.57 6.94 4.05
CA ALA A 98 -4.92 8.28 4.51
C ALA A 98 -6.08 8.26 5.52
N PHE A 99 -7.13 7.50 5.24
CA PHE A 99 -8.24 7.28 6.18
C PHE A 99 -7.77 6.63 7.48
N LEU A 100 -7.06 5.50 7.39
CA LEU A 100 -6.63 4.72 8.55
C LEU A 100 -5.67 5.48 9.46
N VAL A 101 -4.73 6.24 8.89
CA VAL A 101 -3.79 7.06 9.65
C VAL A 101 -4.53 8.16 10.39
N ALA A 102 -5.41 8.91 9.70
CA ALA A 102 -6.18 9.97 10.35
C ALA A 102 -7.10 9.42 11.46
N ARG A 103 -7.75 8.28 11.20
CA ARG A 103 -8.55 7.55 12.19
C ARG A 103 -7.72 7.16 13.41
N ASN A 104 -6.55 6.55 13.21
CA ASN A 104 -5.68 6.11 14.31
C ASN A 104 -5.11 7.29 15.10
N VAL A 105 -4.80 8.41 14.43
CA VAL A 105 -4.42 9.66 15.11
C VAL A 105 -5.58 10.13 15.99
N ALA A 106 -6.80 10.22 15.47
CA ALA A 106 -7.98 10.65 16.23
C ALA A 106 -8.24 9.78 17.46
N ILE A 107 -8.11 8.46 17.34
CA ILE A 107 -8.20 7.52 18.48
C ILE A 107 -7.15 7.87 19.56
N SER A 108 -5.91 8.18 19.15
CA SER A 108 -4.83 8.56 20.10
C SER A 108 -5.05 9.92 20.81
N TYR A 109 -5.98 10.73 20.30
CA TYR A 109 -6.41 12.00 20.86
C TYR A 109 -7.81 11.93 21.51
N GLU A 110 -8.41 10.74 21.60
CA GLU A 110 -9.76 10.53 22.15
C GLU A 110 -10.83 11.38 21.43
N GLN A 111 -10.67 11.53 20.11
CA GLN A 111 -11.59 12.26 19.23
C GLN A 111 -12.42 11.30 18.35
N ASP A 112 -13.41 11.85 17.64
CA ASP A 112 -14.24 11.11 16.68
C ASP A 112 -13.39 10.59 15.51
N ASP A 113 -13.19 9.27 15.48
CA ASP A 113 -12.30 8.59 14.55
C ASP A 113 -12.88 8.52 13.14
N LEU A 114 -14.19 8.36 13.02
CA LEU A 114 -14.90 8.31 11.75
C LEU A 114 -14.88 9.68 11.06
N LEU A 115 -15.18 10.75 11.81
CA LEU A 115 -15.18 12.12 11.31
C LEU A 115 -13.80 12.53 10.81
N CYS A 116 -12.74 12.27 11.59
CA CYS A 116 -11.37 12.56 11.18
C CYS A 116 -10.94 11.74 9.96
N GLY A 117 -11.29 10.45 9.92
CA GLY A 117 -11.00 9.59 8.77
C GLY A 117 -11.66 10.09 7.49
N LEU A 118 -12.97 10.41 7.54
CA LEU A 118 -13.71 10.94 6.39
C LEU A 118 -13.17 12.31 5.94
N THR A 119 -12.80 13.16 6.90
CA THR A 119 -12.19 14.47 6.62
C THR A 119 -10.85 14.31 5.89
N ALA A 120 -10.04 13.31 6.26
CA ALA A 120 -8.77 13.04 5.59
C ALA A 120 -8.95 12.57 4.14
N ILE A 121 -10.00 11.78 3.84
CA ILE A 121 -10.34 11.44 2.46
C ILE A 121 -10.72 12.71 1.68
N GLY A 122 -11.53 13.60 2.26
CA GLY A 122 -11.87 14.89 1.64
C GLY A 122 -10.63 15.74 1.35
N ALA A 123 -9.74 15.88 2.35
CA ALA A 123 -8.48 16.60 2.22
C ALA A 123 -7.55 15.97 1.15
N PHE A 124 -7.52 14.64 1.07
CA PHE A 124 -6.75 13.92 0.05
C PHE A 124 -7.19 14.32 -1.36
N PHE A 125 -8.50 14.33 -1.65
CA PHE A 125 -9.01 14.72 -2.96
C PHE A 125 -8.90 16.22 -3.26
N ILE A 126 -8.85 17.08 -2.24
CA ILE A 126 -8.60 18.52 -2.42
C ILE A 126 -7.16 18.77 -2.90
N VAL A 127 -6.19 18.02 -2.38
CA VAL A 127 -4.76 18.14 -2.73
C VAL A 127 -4.40 17.32 -3.97
N TYR A 128 -5.26 16.37 -4.35
CA TYR A 128 -5.04 15.48 -5.48
C TYR A 128 -4.87 16.24 -6.80
N THR A 129 -4.20 15.60 -7.77
CA THR A 129 -3.94 16.21 -9.08
C THR A 129 -5.22 16.67 -9.76
N PRO A 130 -5.20 17.84 -10.44
CA PRO A 130 -6.37 18.40 -11.09
C PRO A 130 -6.92 17.47 -12.18
N TYR A 131 -8.24 17.52 -12.36
CA TYR A 131 -8.93 16.76 -13.39
C TYR A 131 -8.36 17.05 -14.78
N GLN A 132 -8.13 15.98 -15.54
CA GLN A 132 -7.73 16.10 -16.94
C GLN A 132 -9.00 16.08 -17.80
N MET A 133 -9.17 17.09 -18.62
CA MET A 133 -10.27 17.15 -19.59
C MET A 133 -9.84 16.43 -20.86
N ILE A 134 -10.40 15.25 -21.11
CA ILE A 134 -10.20 14.49 -22.34
C ILE A 134 -11.58 14.37 -22.97
N ASP A 135 -11.73 14.71 -24.25
CA ASP A 135 -13.01 14.62 -24.98
C ASP A 135 -14.23 15.26 -24.27
N GLY A 136 -14.01 16.36 -23.53
CA GLY A 136 -15.06 17.09 -22.82
C GLY A 136 -15.55 16.42 -21.52
N GLN A 137 -14.92 15.32 -21.10
CA GLN A 137 -15.20 14.67 -19.81
C GLN A 137 -14.03 14.87 -18.84
N ALA A 138 -14.35 15.03 -17.56
CA ALA A 138 -13.37 15.19 -16.50
C ALA A 138 -12.88 13.81 -16.02
N PHE A 139 -11.60 13.50 -16.26
CA PHE A 139 -10.97 12.27 -15.81
C PHE A 139 -10.11 12.52 -14.57
N LEU A 140 -10.22 11.60 -13.60
CA LEU A 140 -9.32 11.52 -12.47
C LEU A 140 -8.23 10.50 -12.78
N THR A 141 -6.96 10.91 -12.74
CA THR A 141 -5.86 9.94 -12.87
C THR A 141 -5.86 8.99 -11.68
N THR A 142 -5.63 7.71 -11.91
CA THR A 142 -5.45 6.71 -10.83
C THR A 142 -4.00 6.58 -10.37
N LYS A 143 -3.08 7.36 -10.96
CA LYS A 143 -1.64 7.24 -10.76
C LYS A 143 -1.21 7.37 -9.29
N TYR A 144 -1.81 8.29 -8.54
CA TYR A 144 -1.49 8.55 -7.13
C TYR A 144 -2.49 7.90 -6.16
N LEU A 145 -3.42 7.08 -6.66
CA LEU A 145 -4.34 6.33 -5.80
C LEU A 145 -3.69 5.07 -5.21
N GLY A 146 -2.63 4.56 -5.87
CA GLY A 146 -1.87 3.42 -5.40
C GLY A 146 -0.63 3.79 -4.59
N ALA A 147 0.34 2.87 -4.56
CA ALA A 147 1.63 3.07 -3.90
C ALA A 147 2.36 4.40 -4.23
N PRO A 148 2.30 4.96 -5.46
CA PRO A 148 2.97 6.23 -5.77
C PRO A 148 2.40 7.46 -5.05
N GLY A 149 1.23 7.37 -4.42
CA GLY A 149 0.64 8.47 -3.66
C GLY A 149 0.73 8.33 -2.14
N LEU A 150 1.45 7.33 -1.64
CA LEU A 150 1.87 7.23 -0.24
C LEU A 150 3.14 8.05 0.01
#